data_AF-A0A840C174-F1
#
_entry.id   AF-A0A840C174-F1
#
_cell.length_a   1.000
_cell.length_b   1.000
_cell.length_c   1.000
_cell.angle_alpha   90.00
_cell.angle_beta   90.00
_cell.angle_gamma   90.00
#
_symmetry.space_group_name_H-M   'P 1'
#
loop_
_entity.id
_entity.type
_entity.pdbx_description
1 polymer ?
#
loop_
_entity_poly.entity_id
_entity_poly.type
_entity_poly.pdbx_seq_one_letter_code
_entity_poly.pdbx_strand_id
1 'polypeptide(L)'
;MAQLITTPNLSSPDDIYERLVRLHDGLSEAESLKVWSRLVLTLVNHIGDAEVIGEAIAVSRPAGDPKAGRQASDDAPAVGGAV
;
A
#
# COMPACT_ATOMS: atom_id res chain seq x y z
N MET A 1 9.64 21.88 6.83
CA MET A 1 8.39 21.25 7.27
C MET A 1 7.37 21.49 6.17
N ALA A 2 7.40 20.63 5.17
CA ALA A 2 6.32 20.53 4.19
C ALA A 2 5.25 19.58 4.77
N GLN A 3 4.01 19.71 4.32
CA GLN A 3 2.90 18.84 4.71
C GLN A 3 2.60 17.88 3.55
N LEU A 4 2.14 16.66 3.85
CA LEU A 4 1.74 15.73 2.80
C LEU A 4 0.59 16.31 1.96
N ILE A 5 0.75 16.30 0.63
CA ILE A 5 -0.30 16.70 -0.30
C ILE A 5 -1.09 15.45 -0.71
N THR A 6 -2.34 15.35 -0.28
CA THR A 6 -3.28 14.26 -0.63
C THR A 6 -4.31 14.67 -1.69
N THR A 7 -4.30 15.95 -2.11
CA THR A 7 -5.12 16.46 -3.20
C THR A 7 -4.39 16.34 -4.54
N PRO A 8 -5.12 16.37 -5.68
CA PRO A 8 -4.49 16.42 -6.99
C PRO A 8 -3.50 17.60 -7.09
N ASN A 9 -2.25 17.30 -7.49
CA ASN A 9 -1.15 18.28 -7.52
C ASN A 9 -0.33 18.27 -8.83
N LEU A 10 -0.84 17.57 -9.86
CA LEU A 10 -0.17 17.49 -11.17
C LEU A 10 -0.78 18.51 -12.13
N SER A 11 0.06 19.28 -12.82
CA SER A 11 -0.40 20.25 -13.84
C SER A 11 -0.93 19.57 -15.11
N SER A 12 -0.37 18.42 -15.47
CA SER A 12 -0.80 17.59 -16.61
C SER A 12 -0.90 16.13 -16.15
N PRO A 13 -1.99 15.73 -15.47
CA PRO A 13 -2.12 14.38 -14.92
C PRO A 13 -2.11 13.30 -16.02
N ASP A 14 -2.74 13.57 -17.17
CA ASP A 14 -2.89 12.61 -18.27
C ASP A 14 -1.55 12.14 -18.83
N ASP A 15 -0.62 13.06 -19.08
CA ASP A 15 0.72 12.76 -19.61
C ASP A 15 1.52 11.87 -18.65
N ILE A 16 1.38 12.10 -17.34
CA ILE A 16 2.07 11.32 -16.31
C ILE A 16 1.43 9.95 -16.17
N TYR A 17 0.11 9.86 -16.15
CA TYR A 17 -0.60 8.58 -16.07
C TYR A 17 -0.33 7.70 -17.29
N GLU A 18 -0.29 8.26 -18.50
CA GLU A 18 0.07 7.53 -19.71
C GLU A 18 1.48 6.93 -19.61
N ARG A 19 2.45 7.71 -19.12
CA ARG A 19 3.82 7.24 -18.90
C ARG A 19 3.91 6.13 -17.86
N LEU A 20 3.15 6.25 -16.77
CA LEU A 20 3.09 5.22 -15.73
C LEU A 20 2.48 3.93 -16.28
N VAL A 21 1.40 3.98 -17.06
CA VAL A 21 0.81 2.78 -17.67
C VAL A 21 1.81 2.12 -18.62
N ARG A 22 2.44 2.90 -19.51
CA ARG A 22 3.45 2.40 -20.46
C ARG A 22 4.67 1.80 -19.78
N LEU A 23 5.04 2.30 -18.60
CA LEU A 23 6.17 1.78 -17.82
C LEU A 23 5.98 0.30 -17.44
N HIS A 24 4.73 -0.17 -17.38
CA HIS A 24 4.39 -1.55 -17.02
C HIS A 24 4.07 -2.45 -18.21
N ASP A 25 4.08 -1.92 -19.43
CA ASP A 25 3.72 -2.70 -20.62
C ASP A 25 4.69 -3.86 -20.85
N GLY A 26 4.14 -5.06 -21.08
CA GLY A 26 4.91 -6.29 -21.25
C GLY A 26 5.58 -6.86 -20.00
N LEU A 27 5.38 -6.28 -18.81
CA LEU A 27 5.94 -6.80 -17.56
C LEU A 27 5.01 -7.80 -16.88
N SER A 28 5.58 -8.82 -16.24
CA SER A 28 4.85 -9.63 -15.27
C SER A 28 4.48 -8.80 -14.03
N GLU A 29 3.55 -9.32 -13.23
CA GLU A 29 3.17 -8.69 -11.96
C GLU A 29 4.37 -8.51 -11.01
N ALA A 30 5.23 -9.52 -10.91
CA ALA A 30 6.41 -9.48 -10.06
C ALA A 30 7.44 -8.43 -10.54
N GLU A 31 7.60 -8.26 -11.85
CA GLU A 31 8.46 -7.22 -12.44
C GLU A 31 7.86 -5.83 -12.24
N SER A 32 6.55 -5.70 -12.44
CA SER A 32 5.82 -4.46 -12.17
C SER A 32 5.97 -4.02 -10.72
N LEU A 33 5.91 -4.94 -9.76
CA LEU A 33 6.13 -4.64 -8.35
C LEU A 33 7.56 -4.16 -8.07
N LYS A 34 8.58 -4.74 -8.72
CA LYS A 34 9.97 -4.27 -8.61
C LYS A 34 10.12 -2.85 -9.15
N VAL A 35 9.51 -2.55 -10.29
CA VAL A 35 9.50 -1.21 -10.90
C VAL A 35 8.83 -0.20 -9.96
N TRP A 36 7.66 -0.53 -9.41
CA TRP A 36 6.98 0.30 -8.41
C TRP A 36 7.84 0.57 -7.18
N SER A 37 8.48 -0.47 -6.63
CA SER A 37 9.36 -0.33 -5.46
C SER A 37 10.52 0.63 -5.75
N ARG A 38 11.16 0.50 -6.91
CA ARG A 38 12.26 1.39 -7.33
C ARG A 38 11.79 2.83 -7.50
N LEU A 39 10.63 3.03 -8.12
CA LEU A 39 10.04 4.35 -8.31
C LEU A 39 9.73 5.00 -6.95
N VAL A 40 9.05 4.29 -6.06
CA VAL A 40 8.71 4.77 -4.71
C VAL A 40 9.96 5.17 -3.94
N LEU A 41 11.00 4.32 -3.90
CA LEU A 41 12.26 4.64 -3.21
C LEU A 41 12.94 5.89 -3.80
N THR A 42 12.89 6.07 -5.12
CA THR A 42 13.43 7.25 -5.78
C THR A 42 12.68 8.51 -5.37
N LEU A 43 11.35 8.45 -5.31
CA LEU A 43 10.50 9.58 -4.88
C LEU A 43 10.69 9.90 -3.40
N VAL A 44 10.80 8.89 -2.53
CA VAL A 44 11.11 9.07 -1.11
C VAL A 44 12.44 9.80 -0.93
N ASN A 45 13.48 9.40 -1.68
CA ASN A 45 14.77 10.08 -1.65
C ASN A 45 14.68 11.52 -2.18
N HIS A 46 13.84 11.78 -3.19
CA HIS A 46 13.63 13.13 -3.72
C HIS A 46 12.90 14.03 -2.72
N ILE A 47 11.94 13.51 -1.96
CA ILE A 47 11.20 14.25 -0.94
C ILE A 47 12.11 14.63 0.23
N GLY A 48 12.89 13.67 0.76
CA GLY A 48 13.92 13.91 1.79
C GLY A 48 13.44 14.39 3.17
N ASP A 49 12.15 14.70 3.33
CA ASP A 49 11.53 15.14 4.59
C ASP A 49 10.89 13.94 5.32
N ALA A 50 11.46 13.59 6.47
CA ALA A 50 11.05 12.43 7.26
C ALA A 50 9.62 12.53 7.79
N GLU A 51 9.12 13.74 8.08
CA GLU A 51 7.74 13.93 8.56
C GLU A 51 6.74 13.65 7.43
N VAL A 52 6.98 14.22 6.24
CA VAL A 52 6.17 13.97 5.04
C VAL A 52 6.15 12.48 4.67
N ILE A 53 7.31 11.82 4.74
CA ILE A 53 7.42 10.39 4.46
C ILE A 53 6.64 9.58 5.52
N GLY A 54 6.72 9.95 6.79
CA GLY A 54 5.96 9.32 7.88
C GLY A 54 4.45 9.43 7.70
N GLU A 55 3.96 10.62 7.34
CA GLU A 55 2.55 10.86 7.00
C GLU A 55 2.11 10.00 5.81
N ALA A 56 2.92 9.93 4.74
CA ALA A 56 2.63 9.14 3.56
C ALA A 56 2.48 7.64 3.89
N ILE A 57 3.35 7.11 4.77
CA ILE A 57 3.27 5.72 5.24
C ILE A 57 1.98 5.49 6.04
N ALA A 58 1.62 6.44 6.92
CA ALA A 58 0.43 6.32 7.76
C ALA A 58 -0.86 6.25 6.93
N VAL A 59 -1.01 7.09 5.90
CA VAL A 59 -2.20 7.08 5.03
C VAL A 59 -2.25 5.89 4.06
N SER A 60 -1.11 5.28 3.75
CA SER A 60 -1.03 4.13 2.83
C SER A 60 -1.41 2.81 3.49
N ARG A 61 -1.46 2.75 4.83
CA ARG A 61 -1.90 1.54 5.54
C ARG A 61 -3.40 1.34 5.30
N PRO A 62 -3.85 0.20 4.76
CA PRO A 62 -5.27 -0.07 4.63
C PRO A 62 -5.96 -0.01 6.00
N ALA A 63 -7.09 0.70 6.06
CA ALA A 63 -7.92 0.77 7.26
C ALA A 63 -8.58 -0.59 7.50
N GLY A 64 -7.88 -1.46 8.24
CA GLY A 64 -8.36 -2.77 8.61
C GLY A 64 -7.57 -3.88 7.93
N ASP A 65 -6.71 -4.52 8.71
CA ASP A 65 -6.28 -5.88 8.44
C ASP A 65 -7.21 -6.81 9.28
N PRO A 66 -8.34 -7.30 8.74
CA PRO A 66 -9.28 -8.15 9.48
C PRO A 66 -8.70 -9.53 9.86
N LYS A 67 -7.41 -9.79 9.63
CA LYS A 67 -6.73 -11.04 9.99
C LYS A 67 -6.04 -11.03 11.36
N ALA A 68 -6.10 -9.95 12.13
CA ALA A 68 -5.62 -9.94 13.52
C ALA A 68 -6.66 -10.44 14.56
N GLY A 69 -7.88 -10.82 14.15
CA GLY A 69 -9.00 -11.11 15.06
C GLY A 69 -9.65 -12.50 14.95
N ARG A 70 -9.06 -13.47 14.24
CA ARG A 70 -9.57 -14.86 14.21
C ARG A 70 -8.48 -15.87 14.55
N GLN A 71 -8.10 -15.90 15.82
CA GLN A 71 -7.50 -17.08 16.44
C GLN A 71 -8.18 -17.26 17.81
N ALA A 72 -8.60 -18.49 18.10
CA ALA A 72 -9.24 -18.99 19.33
C ALA A 72 -10.80 -18.89 19.42
N SER A 73 -11.49 -19.71 18.64
CA SER A 73 -12.74 -20.36 19.10
C SER A 73 -13.02 -21.71 18.42
N ASP A 74 -11.99 -22.34 17.84
CA ASP A 74 -12.07 -23.68 17.23
C ASP A 74 -11.53 -24.75 18.20
N ASP A 75 -12.00 -24.72 19.45
CA ASP A 75 -11.84 -25.84 20.38
C ASP A 75 -13.19 -26.13 21.03
N ALA A 76 -13.97 -26.95 20.35
CA ALA A 76 -15.11 -27.64 20.92
C ALA A 76 -14.85 -29.15 20.82
N PRO A 77 -14.81 -29.88 21.94
CA PRO A 77 -15.28 -31.24 21.96
C PRO A 77 -16.72 -31.23 22.48
N ALA A 78 -17.67 -31.48 21.59
CA ALA A 78 -19.01 -31.89 21.96
C ALA A 78 -18.94 -33.31 22.55
N VAL A 79 -18.88 -33.41 23.88
CA VAL A 79 -19.17 -34.65 24.61
C VAL A 79 -20.19 -34.36 25.70
N GLY A 80 -21.41 -34.81 25.45
CA GLY A 80 -22.55 -34.69 26.35
C GLY A 80 -23.70 -35.55 25.84
N GLY A 81 -23.39 -36.84 25.61
CA GLY A 81 -24.39 -37.85 25.29
C GLY A 81 -25.32 -38.10 26.47
N ALA A 82 -26.58 -38.30 26.13
CA ALA A 82 -27.70 -38.57 27.00
C ALA A 82 -27.45 -39.64 28.07
N VAL A 83 -27.89 -39.36 29.30
CA VAL A 83 -28.64 -40.27 30.18
C VAL A 83 -29.62 -39.46 31.03
#